data_AF-A0A382VDF6-F1
#
_entry.id   AF-A0A382VDF6-F1
#
_cell.length_a   1.000
_cell.length_b   1.000
_cell.length_c   1.000
_cell.angle_alpha   90.00
_cell.angle_beta   90.00
_cell.angle_gamma   90.00
#
_symmetry.space_group_name_H-M   'P 1'
#
loop_
_entity.id
_entity.type
_entity.pdbx_description
1 polymer ?
#
loop_
_entity_poly.entity_id
_entity_poly.type
_entity_poly.pdbx_seq_one_letter_code
_entity_poly.pdbx_strand_id
1 'polypeptide(L)'
;VNVRNGIELSMLSLPQWNNKFCFTPLLLLSIVFPQEPEPIQAGLAPPSGIYAPGINALHYDVEIGLGKETDWFAGKVKVKIALDENSPVLPLDFSGLELLQLSVQGNKTTYSYQDGVIRIPLKNFQKNDTVVVELYYRGFPDDGLILNKNIHGERTAFVDN
;
A
#
# COMPACT_ATOMS: atom_id res chain seq x y z
N VAL A 1 67.01 39.87 -39.03
CA VAL A 1 65.93 40.14 -38.06
C VAL A 1 66.14 39.14 -36.91
N ASN A 2 66.98 39.46 -35.90
CA ASN A 2 66.60 40.11 -34.63
C ASN A 2 65.41 39.34 -34.00
N VAL A 3 65.44 38.63 -32.86
CA VAL A 3 66.07 38.87 -31.55
C VAL A 3 65.80 37.64 -30.64
N ARG A 4 66.84 37.08 -29.98
CA ARG A 4 66.91 36.50 -28.59
C ARG A 4 66.13 35.22 -28.25
N ASN A 5 66.57 34.31 -27.36
CA ASN A 5 67.72 34.07 -26.48
C ASN A 5 67.57 32.57 -26.05
N GLY A 6 68.59 31.71 -25.91
CA GLY A 6 69.60 31.70 -24.83
C GLY A 6 68.92 31.56 -23.44
N ILE A 7 69.29 30.71 -22.47
CA ILE A 7 70.58 30.13 -22.12
C ILE A 7 70.35 29.10 -20.97
N GLU A 8 71.23 28.09 -20.95
CA GLU A 8 71.85 27.36 -19.83
C GLU A 8 71.24 27.14 -18.43
N LEU A 9 71.53 25.91 -17.99
CA LEU A 9 71.63 25.37 -16.63
C LEU A 9 72.45 26.27 -15.69
N SER A 10 71.94 26.47 -14.48
CA SER A 10 72.80 26.73 -13.32
C SER A 10 72.31 25.93 -12.11
N MET A 11 73.26 25.16 -11.56
CA MET A 11 73.19 24.59 -10.22
C MET A 11 73.15 25.72 -9.18
N LEU A 12 72.15 25.69 -8.31
CA LEU A 12 72.23 26.33 -7.00
C LEU A 12 71.83 25.33 -5.91
N SER A 13 72.57 25.46 -4.83
CA SER A 13 72.87 24.52 -3.75
C SER A 13 71.71 24.11 -2.85
N LEU A 14 71.81 22.89 -2.32
CA LEU A 14 71.01 22.31 -1.23
C LEU A 14 71.04 23.15 0.06
N PRO A 15 69.97 23.08 0.86
CA PRO A 15 70.12 22.92 2.29
C PRO A 15 69.66 21.52 2.74
N GLN A 16 70.49 20.92 3.60
CA GLN A 16 70.15 19.80 4.46
C GLN A 16 69.31 20.26 5.67
N TRP A 17 68.77 19.26 6.40
CA TRP A 17 68.14 19.33 7.75
C TRP A 17 66.66 19.81 7.73
N ASN A 18 65.65 19.19 8.37
CA ASN A 18 65.57 18.15 9.39
C ASN A 18 64.13 17.60 9.49
N ASN A 19 63.99 16.41 10.09
CA ASN A 19 62.77 15.83 10.67
C ASN A 19 61.72 16.85 11.15
N LYS A 20 60.47 16.78 10.65
CA LYS A 20 59.21 16.88 11.44
C LYS A 20 58.03 16.23 10.68
N PHE A 21 57.44 15.21 11.30
CA PHE A 21 56.04 14.78 11.22
C PHE A 21 55.31 14.87 9.87
N CYS A 22 55.19 13.73 9.19
CA CYS A 22 54.20 13.54 8.14
C CYS A 22 52.81 13.37 8.80
N PHE A 23 52.03 14.45 8.89
CA PHE A 23 50.61 14.38 9.19
C PHE A 23 49.90 13.88 7.93
N THR A 24 49.57 12.60 7.88
CA THR A 24 48.64 12.07 6.88
C THR A 24 47.23 12.56 7.20
N PRO A 25 46.55 13.31 6.33
CA PRO A 25 45.13 13.58 6.51
C PRO A 25 44.37 12.27 6.27
N LEU A 26 43.78 11.73 7.34
CA LEU A 26 42.87 10.60 7.26
C LEU A 26 41.60 11.09 6.55
N LEU A 27 41.47 10.75 5.27
CA LEU A 27 40.30 11.07 4.47
C LEU A 27 39.17 10.13 4.92
N LEU A 28 38.37 10.59 5.88
CA LEU A 28 37.15 9.90 6.33
C LEU A 28 36.14 9.94 5.18
N LEU A 29 36.09 8.86 4.40
CA LEU A 29 34.97 8.55 3.53
C LEU A 29 33.74 8.31 4.41
N SER A 30 32.87 9.32 4.52
CA SER A 30 31.53 9.14 5.06
C SER A 30 30.80 8.14 4.16
N ILE A 31 30.65 6.92 4.64
CA ILE A 31 29.78 5.92 4.04
C ILE A 31 28.36 6.47 4.25
N VAL A 32 27.79 7.13 3.23
CA VAL A 32 26.36 7.45 3.24
C VAL A 32 25.66 6.12 3.02
N PHE A 33 25.33 5.44 4.11
CA PHE A 33 24.35 4.37 4.05
C PHE A 33 23.06 5.02 3.53
N PRO A 34 22.46 4.52 2.43
CA PRO A 34 21.12 4.95 2.05
C PRO A 34 20.20 4.60 3.21
N GLN A 35 19.85 5.61 4.01
CA GLN A 35 18.88 5.47 5.07
C GLN A 35 17.51 5.39 4.39
N GLU A 36 16.80 4.29 4.64
CA GLU A 36 15.39 4.21 4.26
C GLU A 36 14.65 5.42 4.87
N PRO A 37 13.77 6.09 4.13
CA PRO A 37 12.96 7.16 4.71
C PRO A 37 12.25 6.65 5.97
N GLU A 38 12.06 7.53 6.95
CA GLU A 38 11.29 7.21 8.15
C GLU A 38 9.97 6.52 7.75
N PRO A 39 9.59 5.42 8.41
CA PRO A 39 8.34 4.74 8.12
C PRO A 39 7.18 5.74 8.14
N ILE A 40 6.32 5.69 7.11
CA ILE A 40 5.06 6.42 7.16
C ILE A 40 4.28 5.95 8.39
N GLN A 41 3.69 6.90 9.13
CA GLN A 41 2.82 6.55 10.25
C GLN A 41 1.57 5.85 9.69
N ALA A 42 1.57 4.52 9.72
CA ALA A 42 0.42 3.73 9.32
C ALA A 42 -0.73 3.90 10.34
N GLY A 43 -1.96 3.99 9.85
CA GLY A 43 -3.16 3.78 10.66
C GLY A 43 -3.69 4.98 11.46
N LEU A 44 -3.64 6.20 10.92
CA LEU A 44 -4.52 7.26 11.43
C LEU A 44 -5.96 6.92 11.04
N ALA A 45 -6.81 6.63 12.04
CA ALA A 45 -8.23 6.44 11.80
C ALA A 45 -8.80 7.71 11.13
N PRO A 46 -9.64 7.56 10.09
CA PRO A 46 -10.34 8.69 9.51
C PRO A 46 -11.14 9.47 10.57
N PRO A 47 -11.44 10.76 10.31
CA PRO A 47 -12.33 11.55 11.15
C PRO A 47 -13.64 10.78 11.45
N SER A 48 -14.17 10.95 12.66
CA SER A 48 -15.45 10.35 13.03
C SER A 48 -16.55 10.78 12.06
N GLY A 49 -17.41 9.83 11.69
CA GLY A 49 -18.51 10.05 10.73
C GLY A 49 -18.19 9.70 9.27
N ILE A 50 -16.94 9.34 8.94
CA ILE A 50 -16.59 8.75 7.64
C ILE A 50 -17.18 7.33 7.52
N TYR A 51 -17.18 6.57 8.62
CA TYR A 51 -17.75 5.22 8.67
C TYR A 51 -19.19 5.22 9.16
N ALA A 52 -19.93 4.19 8.78
CA ALA A 52 -21.29 3.97 9.23
C ALA A 52 -21.37 3.93 10.77
N PRO A 53 -22.22 4.77 11.40
CA PRO A 53 -22.41 4.70 12.84
C PRO A 53 -23.01 3.35 13.22
N GLY A 54 -22.74 2.88 14.44
CA GLY A 54 -23.35 1.65 14.94
C GLY A 54 -22.68 0.35 14.48
N ILE A 55 -21.68 0.43 13.59
CA ILE A 55 -21.02 -0.70 12.95
C ILE A 55 -19.50 -0.62 13.17
N ASN A 56 -18.92 -1.68 13.72
CA ASN A 56 -17.48 -1.80 13.91
C ASN A 56 -16.95 -3.07 13.24
N ALA A 57 -16.26 -2.93 12.11
CA ALA A 57 -15.62 -4.07 11.45
C ALA A 57 -14.36 -4.52 12.20
N LEU A 58 -14.38 -5.75 12.70
CA LEU A 58 -13.32 -6.32 13.54
C LEU A 58 -12.27 -7.08 12.74
N HIS A 59 -12.70 -7.78 11.68
CA HIS A 59 -11.82 -8.65 10.91
C HIS A 59 -12.37 -8.90 9.51
N TYR A 60 -11.45 -8.96 8.55
CA TYR A 60 -11.72 -9.34 7.17
C TYR A 60 -10.90 -10.58 6.84
N ASP A 61 -11.57 -11.56 6.26
CA ASP A 61 -10.96 -12.71 5.59
C ASP A 61 -11.33 -12.58 4.10
N VAL A 62 -10.30 -12.43 3.26
CA VAL A 62 -10.43 -12.05 1.86
C VAL A 62 -9.68 -13.07 1.01
N GLU A 63 -10.43 -13.78 0.17
CA GLU A 63 -9.90 -14.65 -0.87
C GLU A 63 -10.10 -13.97 -2.23
N ILE A 64 -9.03 -13.81 -3.00
CA ILE A 64 -9.07 -13.22 -4.34
C ILE A 64 -8.69 -14.27 -5.38
N GLY A 65 -9.52 -14.38 -6.43
CA GLY A 65 -9.25 -15.17 -7.63
C GLY A 65 -8.95 -14.25 -8.81
N LEU A 66 -7.80 -14.46 -9.45
CA LEU A 66 -7.40 -13.76 -10.68
C LEU A 66 -7.59 -14.68 -11.88
N GLY A 67 -8.26 -14.19 -12.92
CA GLY A 67 -8.37 -14.91 -14.19
C GLY A 67 -7.00 -15.02 -14.86
N LYS A 68 -6.66 -16.22 -15.37
CA LYS A 68 -5.38 -16.42 -16.08
C LYS A 68 -5.32 -15.66 -17.41
N GLU A 69 -6.44 -15.58 -18.12
CA GLU A 69 -6.53 -15.05 -19.51
C GLU A 69 -7.53 -13.90 -19.67
N THR A 70 -8.07 -13.39 -18.57
CA THR A 70 -9.15 -12.38 -18.57
C THR A 70 -8.87 -11.34 -17.50
N ASP A 71 -9.25 -10.08 -17.74
CA ASP A 71 -9.20 -9.02 -16.71
C ASP A 71 -10.27 -9.21 -15.60
N TRP A 72 -10.93 -10.36 -15.60
CA TRP A 72 -11.87 -10.78 -14.58
C TRP A 72 -11.17 -10.95 -13.22
N PHE A 73 -11.88 -10.46 -12.21
CA PHE A 73 -11.61 -10.57 -10.80
C PHE A 73 -12.76 -11.30 -10.11
N ALA A 74 -12.45 -12.18 -9.16
CA ALA A 74 -13.44 -12.75 -8.23
C ALA A 74 -12.96 -12.57 -6.81
N GLY A 75 -13.89 -12.33 -5.90
CA GLY A 75 -13.59 -12.24 -4.49
C GLY A 75 -14.62 -12.98 -3.66
N LYS A 76 -14.12 -13.55 -2.57
CA LYS A 76 -14.92 -14.07 -1.46
C LYS A 76 -14.43 -13.37 -0.20
N VAL A 77 -15.33 -12.66 0.45
CA VAL A 77 -15.02 -11.85 1.62
C VAL A 77 -15.90 -12.29 2.77
N LYS A 78 -15.30 -12.46 3.94
CA LYS A 78 -15.97 -12.65 5.22
C LYS A 78 -15.58 -11.52 6.16
N VAL A 79 -16.58 -10.80 6.65
CA VAL A 79 -16.40 -9.69 7.58
C VAL A 79 -17.00 -10.07 8.93
N LYS A 80 -16.21 -9.96 10.00
CA LYS A 80 -16.70 -10.01 11.39
C LYS A 80 -16.95 -8.60 11.87
N ILE A 81 -18.15 -8.35 12.40
CA ILE A 81 -18.63 -7.00 12.72
C ILE A 81 -19.20 -7.00 14.14
N ALA A 82 -18.73 -6.11 15.00
CA ALA A 82 -19.40 -5.78 16.26
C ALA A 82 -20.48 -4.71 16.01
N LEU A 83 -21.62 -4.88 16.67
CA LEU A 83 -22.73 -3.93 16.59
C LEU A 83 -22.76 -3.04 17.82
N ASP A 84 -22.85 -1.73 17.61
CA ASP A 84 -22.96 -0.75 18.70
C ASP A 84 -24.41 -0.29 18.95
N GLU A 85 -25.34 -0.77 18.14
CA GLU A 85 -26.79 -0.52 18.22
C GLU A 85 -27.63 -1.76 17.88
N ASN A 86 -28.92 -1.71 18.20
CA ASN A 86 -29.85 -2.81 17.96
C ASN A 86 -30.36 -2.78 16.52
N SER A 87 -30.31 -3.93 15.84
CA SER A 87 -30.82 -4.14 14.49
C SER A 87 -30.42 -3.06 13.47
N PRO A 88 -29.12 -2.74 13.34
CA PRO A 88 -28.64 -1.72 12.42
C PRO A 88 -28.87 -2.13 10.95
N VAL A 89 -28.73 -1.14 10.07
CA VAL A 89 -28.50 -1.39 8.64
C VAL A 89 -27.00 -1.30 8.40
N LEU A 90 -26.42 -2.37 7.88
CA LEU A 90 -25.02 -2.40 7.47
C LEU A 90 -24.89 -1.88 6.04
N PRO A 91 -24.26 -0.71 5.81
CA PRO A 91 -23.86 -0.30 4.48
C PRO A 91 -22.48 -0.90 4.13
N LEU A 92 -22.34 -1.34 2.89
CA LEU A 92 -21.07 -1.75 2.29
C LEU A 92 -20.90 -1.03 0.96
N ASP A 93 -19.81 -0.28 0.83
CA ASP A 93 -19.43 0.31 -0.45
C ASP A 93 -19.08 -0.80 -1.44
N PHE A 94 -19.74 -0.80 -2.59
CA PHE A 94 -19.66 -1.85 -3.58
C PHE A 94 -20.07 -1.30 -4.96
N SER A 95 -19.11 -1.13 -5.85
CA SER A 95 -19.34 -0.68 -7.23
C SER A 95 -18.54 -1.53 -8.22
N GLY A 96 -18.89 -1.46 -9.50
CA GLY A 96 -18.15 -2.12 -10.60
C GLY A 96 -18.26 -3.64 -10.70
N LEU A 97 -18.76 -4.29 -9.66
CA LEU A 97 -18.76 -5.74 -9.53
C LEU A 97 -20.17 -6.32 -9.47
N GLU A 98 -20.31 -7.56 -9.92
CA GLU A 98 -21.52 -8.36 -9.79
C GLU A 98 -21.48 -9.12 -8.46
N LEU A 99 -22.48 -8.89 -7.60
CA LEU A 99 -22.68 -9.67 -6.38
C LEU A 99 -23.37 -11.00 -6.71
N LEU A 100 -22.70 -12.12 -6.42
CA LEU A 100 -23.21 -13.46 -6.67
C LEU A 100 -23.95 -14.04 -5.47
N GLN A 101 -23.42 -13.80 -4.26
CA GLN A 101 -24.00 -14.30 -3.02
C GLN A 101 -23.72 -13.34 -1.88
N LEU A 102 -24.73 -13.20 -1.01
CA LEU A 102 -24.67 -12.46 0.23
C LEU A 102 -25.33 -13.28 1.34
N SER A 103 -24.63 -13.45 2.46
CA SER A 103 -25.18 -14.13 3.62
C SER A 103 -24.79 -13.48 4.94
N VAL A 104 -25.65 -13.64 5.95
CA VAL A 104 -25.44 -13.19 7.33
C VAL A 104 -25.56 -14.41 8.23
N GLN A 105 -24.52 -14.68 9.02
CA GLN A 105 -24.38 -15.91 9.80
C GLN A 105 -24.64 -17.18 8.96
N GLY A 106 -24.13 -17.19 7.72
CA GLY A 106 -24.30 -18.30 6.77
C GLY A 106 -25.68 -18.40 6.11
N ASN A 107 -26.66 -17.58 6.50
CA ASN A 107 -28.00 -17.59 5.91
C ASN A 107 -28.11 -16.54 4.81
N LYS A 108 -28.66 -16.92 3.65
CA LYS A 108 -28.95 -15.95 2.57
C LYS A 108 -29.84 -14.84 3.10
N THR A 109 -29.48 -13.60 2.84
CA THR A 109 -30.21 -12.42 3.32
C THR A 109 -30.70 -11.55 2.17
N THR A 110 -31.68 -10.71 2.46
CA THR A 110 -32.12 -9.65 1.54
C THR A 110 -31.28 -8.39 1.74
N TYR A 111 -31.06 -7.66 0.66
CA TYR A 111 -30.36 -6.38 0.67
C TYR A 111 -30.99 -5.44 -0.36
N SER A 112 -30.73 -4.13 -0.22
CA SER A 112 -30.93 -3.17 -1.30
C SER A 112 -29.58 -2.72 -1.86
N TYR A 113 -29.57 -2.32 -3.12
CA TYR A 113 -28.40 -1.76 -3.79
C TYR A 113 -28.80 -0.44 -4.44
N GLN A 114 -28.17 0.64 -4.03
CA GLN A 114 -28.43 1.98 -4.56
C GLN A 114 -27.18 2.84 -4.40
N ASP A 115 -26.81 3.56 -5.46
CA ASP A 115 -25.72 4.52 -5.52
C ASP A 115 -24.37 3.96 -5.06
N GLY A 116 -24.02 2.74 -5.51
CA GLY A 116 -22.75 2.09 -5.17
C GLY A 116 -22.68 1.52 -3.75
N VAL A 117 -23.82 1.38 -3.06
CA VAL A 117 -23.85 0.88 -1.67
C VAL A 117 -24.86 -0.25 -1.53
N ILE A 118 -24.39 -1.40 -1.05
CA ILE A 118 -25.24 -2.50 -0.57
C ILE A 118 -25.68 -2.19 0.86
N ARG A 119 -26.98 -2.28 1.14
CA ARG A 119 -27.54 -2.09 2.48
C ARG A 119 -28.20 -3.36 2.98
N ILE A 120 -27.70 -3.88 4.10
CA ILE A 120 -28.10 -5.16 4.68
C ILE A 120 -28.81 -4.91 6.01
N PRO A 121 -30.13 -5.16 6.12
CA PRO A 121 -30.83 -5.08 7.39
C PRO A 121 -30.38 -6.23 8.32
N LEU A 122 -29.68 -5.91 9.41
CA LEU A 122 -29.27 -6.90 10.43
C LEU A 122 -30.38 -7.13 11.45
N LYS A 123 -31.55 -7.54 10.96
CA LYS A 123 -32.74 -7.76 11.79
C LYS A 123 -32.46 -8.81 12.87
N ASN A 124 -32.97 -8.56 14.07
CA ASN A 124 -32.90 -9.46 15.23
C ASN A 124 -31.52 -9.57 15.89
N PHE A 125 -30.51 -8.85 15.41
CA PHE A 125 -29.25 -8.68 16.14
C PHE A 125 -29.36 -7.50 17.10
N GLN A 126 -28.65 -7.60 18.22
CA GLN A 126 -28.62 -6.60 19.29
C GLN A 126 -27.24 -5.93 19.38
N LYS A 127 -27.21 -4.80 20.06
CA LYS A 127 -25.96 -4.17 20.49
C LYS A 127 -25.09 -5.19 21.23
N ASN A 128 -23.78 -5.11 20.97
CA ASN A 128 -22.72 -6.01 21.43
C ASN A 128 -22.71 -7.40 20.77
N ASP A 129 -23.61 -7.71 19.85
CA ASP A 129 -23.48 -8.92 19.04
C ASP A 129 -22.29 -8.82 18.10
N THR A 130 -21.71 -9.98 17.76
CA THR A 130 -20.76 -10.12 16.64
C THR A 130 -21.42 -10.87 15.50
N VAL A 131 -21.50 -10.22 14.35
CA VAL A 131 -22.14 -10.74 13.13
C VAL A 131 -21.08 -11.08 12.10
N VAL A 132 -21.28 -12.20 11.41
CA VAL A 132 -20.47 -12.58 10.24
C VAL A 132 -21.26 -12.32 8.98
N VAL A 133 -20.70 -11.52 8.07
CA VAL A 133 -21.26 -11.27 6.75
C VAL A 133 -20.32 -11.86 5.70
N GLU A 134 -20.85 -12.68 4.81
CA GLU A 134 -20.08 -13.25 3.70
C GLU A 134 -20.61 -12.75 2.36
N LEU A 135 -19.69 -12.34 1.49
CA LEU A 135 -19.96 -11.87 0.14
C LEU A 135 -19.14 -12.68 -0.86
N TYR A 136 -19.76 -13.00 -2.00
CA TYR A 136 -19.10 -13.56 -3.16
C TYR A 136 -19.43 -12.66 -4.34
N TYR A 137 -18.41 -12.21 -5.06
CA TYR A 137 -18.58 -11.29 -6.17
C TYR A 137 -17.58 -11.58 -7.28
N ARG A 138 -17.85 -11.03 -8.45
CA ARG A 138 -16.96 -11.07 -9.60
C ARG A 138 -17.12 -9.86 -10.50
N GLY A 139 -16.22 -9.65 -11.44
CA GLY A 139 -16.37 -8.64 -12.47
C GLY A 139 -15.03 -8.05 -12.88
N PHE A 140 -15.08 -6.80 -13.33
CA PHE A 140 -13.90 -6.01 -13.66
C PHE A 140 -13.87 -4.85 -12.66
N PRO A 141 -12.81 -4.70 -11.84
CA PRO A 141 -12.70 -3.56 -10.95
C PRO A 141 -12.71 -2.26 -11.77
N ASP A 142 -13.48 -1.27 -11.32
CA ASP A 142 -13.54 0.04 -11.98
C ASP A 142 -12.26 0.85 -11.76
N ASP A 143 -11.57 0.62 -10.64
CA ASP A 143 -10.36 1.33 -10.21
C ASP A 143 -9.58 0.54 -9.12
N GLY A 144 -8.38 1.00 -8.75
CA GLY A 144 -7.60 0.56 -7.58
C GLY A 144 -6.88 -0.79 -7.71
N LEU A 145 -7.25 -1.61 -8.68
CA LEU A 145 -6.59 -2.88 -8.99
C LEU A 145 -6.32 -2.99 -10.49
N ILE A 146 -5.04 -3.02 -10.85
CA ILE A 146 -4.59 -3.20 -12.23
C ILE A 146 -4.16 -4.65 -12.41
N LEU A 147 -4.83 -5.39 -13.28
CA LEU A 147 -4.39 -6.71 -13.69
C LEU A 147 -3.62 -6.59 -15.01
N ASN A 148 -2.30 -6.87 -14.99
CA ASN A 148 -1.46 -6.76 -16.18
C ASN A 148 -0.30 -7.77 -16.18
N LYS A 149 0.48 -7.85 -17.25
CA LYS A 149 1.71 -8.64 -17.30
C LYS A 149 2.84 -7.91 -16.55
N ASN A 150 3.57 -8.63 -15.71
CA ASN A 150 4.82 -8.15 -15.12
C ASN A 150 5.93 -8.10 -16.18
N ILE A 151 7.13 -7.69 -15.77
CA ILE A 151 8.31 -7.59 -16.65
C ILE A 151 8.74 -8.93 -17.27
N HIS A 152 8.28 -10.06 -16.71
CA HIS A 152 8.53 -11.41 -17.21
C HIS A 152 7.38 -11.94 -18.09
N GLY A 153 6.36 -11.12 -18.35
CA GLY A 153 5.20 -11.49 -19.17
C GLY A 153 4.12 -12.25 -18.40
N GLU A 154 4.25 -12.44 -17.09
CA GLU A 154 3.30 -13.19 -16.26
C GLU A 154 2.19 -12.29 -15.71
N ARG A 155 0.96 -12.82 -15.71
CA ARG A 155 -0.20 -12.08 -15.22
C ARG A 155 -0.11 -11.83 -13.72
N THR A 156 -0.13 -10.57 -13.32
CA THR A 156 0.10 -10.08 -11.97
C THR A 156 -0.93 -9.01 -11.61
N ALA A 157 -1.30 -8.94 -10.33
CA ALA A 157 -2.10 -7.85 -9.79
C ALA A 157 -1.19 -6.74 -9.25
N PHE A 158 -1.48 -5.51 -9.62
CA PHE A 158 -0.82 -4.29 -9.17
C PHE A 158 -1.86 -3.39 -8.50
N VAL A 159 -1.43 -2.70 -7.45
CA VAL A 159 -2.23 -1.67 -6.78
C VAL A 159 -1.76 -0.32 -7.30
N ASP A 160 -2.70 0.54 -7.66
CA ASP A 160 -2.41 1.95 -7.96
C ASP A 160 -2.38 2.73 -6.64
N ASN A 161 -1.31 3.50 -6.38
CA ASN A 161 -1.13 4.23 -5.11
C ASN A 161 -0.43 5.57 -5.33
#